data_AF-A0A7W3ZLJ5-F1
#
_entry.id   AF-A0A7W3ZLJ5-F1
#
_cell.length_a   1.000
_cell.length_b   1.000
_cell.length_c   1.000
_cell.angle_alpha   90.00
_cell.angle_beta   90.00
_cell.angle_gamma   90.00
#
_symmetry.space_group_name_H-M   'P 1'
#
loop_
_entity.id
_entity.type
_entity.pdbx_description
1 polymer ?
#
loop_
_entity_poly.entity_id
_entity_poly.type
_entity_poly.pdbx_seq_one_letter_code
_entity_poly.pdbx_strand_id
1 'polypeptide(L)' 'MSDHADASSLPEPAPADTARLDQLAAHWRELPEVLQQDVTQAAEQLRDAPSEDAAARLFTALRAAGLDAGSPDASER' A
#
# COMPACT_ATOMS: atom_id res chain seq x y z
N MET A 1 -5.86 -10.72 -30.63
CA MET A 1 -5.46 -11.93 -29.91
C MET A 1 -4.98 -11.46 -28.56
N SER A 2 -5.79 -11.66 -27.52
CA SER A 2 -5.52 -11.17 -26.17
C SER A 2 -4.45 -12.06 -25.55
N ASP A 3 -3.26 -11.53 -25.36
CA ASP A 3 -2.22 -12.16 -24.55
C ASP A 3 -2.68 -12.07 -23.09
N HIS A 4 -3.46 -13.08 -22.68
CA HIS A 4 -3.80 -13.31 -21.29
C HIS A 4 -2.51 -13.86 -20.66
N ALA A 5 -1.64 -12.94 -20.23
CA ALA A 5 -0.42 -13.25 -19.51
C ALA A 5 -0.79 -14.13 -18.31
N ASP A 6 -0.51 -15.42 -18.51
CA ASP A 6 -0.34 -16.49 -17.54
C ASP A 6 -0.52 -16.09 -16.07
N ALA A 7 -1.73 -16.29 -15.55
CA ALA A 7 -2.01 -16.24 -14.11
C ALA A 7 -1.25 -17.33 -13.32
N SER A 8 -0.49 -18.20 -14.00
CA SER A 8 0.30 -19.30 -13.44
C SER A 8 1.73 -18.91 -13.06
N SER A 9 2.17 -17.68 -13.36
CA SER A 9 3.55 -17.23 -13.11
C SER A 9 3.74 -16.42 -11.82
N LEU A 10 2.71 -16.30 -10.98
CA LEU A 10 2.87 -15.72 -9.64
C LEU A 10 3.40 -16.80 -8.69
N PRO A 11 4.53 -16.58 -8.00
CA PRO A 11 5.01 -17.53 -7.00
C PRO A 11 3.94 -17.76 -5.94
N GLU A 12 3.80 -19.00 -5.45
CA GLU A 12 2.91 -19.30 -4.32
C GLU A 12 3.29 -18.38 -3.14
N PRO A 13 2.32 -17.67 -2.54
CA PRO A 13 2.60 -16.82 -1.40
C PRO A 13 3.15 -17.69 -0.27
N ALA A 14 4.30 -17.31 0.27
CA ALA A 14 4.84 -17.98 1.44
C ALA A 14 3.90 -17.72 2.62
N PRO A 15 3.86 -18.60 3.64
CA PRO A 15 3.09 -18.34 4.87
C PRO A 15 3.50 -17.00 5.53
N ALA A 16 4.74 -16.55 5.34
CA ALA A 16 5.21 -15.25 5.78
C ALA A 16 4.50 -14.06 5.11
N ASP A 17 4.04 -14.21 3.86
CA ASP A 17 3.28 -13.18 3.15
C ASP A 17 1.90 -13.00 3.79
N THR A 18 1.23 -14.10 4.13
CA THR A 18 -0.07 -14.04 4.84
C THR A 18 0.05 -13.40 6.22
N ALA A 19 1.14 -13.69 6.95
CA ALA A 19 1.40 -13.06 8.25
C ALA A 19 1.70 -11.55 8.14
N ARG A 20 2.36 -11.12 7.04
CA ARG A 20 2.55 -9.70 6.75
C ARG A 20 1.24 -9.00 6.41
N LEU A 21 0.38 -9.64 5.62
CA LEU A 21 -0.93 -9.09 5.27
C LEU A 21 -1.84 -8.95 6.50
N ASP A 22 -1.82 -9.92 7.42
CA ASP A 22 -2.58 -9.84 8.67
C ASP A 22 -2.08 -8.70 9.57
N GLN A 23 -0.76 -8.54 9.71
CA GLN A 23 -0.15 -7.41 10.43
C GLN A 23 -0.51 -6.07 9.79
N LEU A 24 -0.49 -5.98 8.46
CA LEU A 24 -0.90 -4.78 7.74
C LEU A 24 -2.38 -4.47 7.99
N ALA A 25 -3.25 -5.47 7.95
CA ALA A 25 -4.67 -5.33 8.20
C ALA A 25 -4.98 -4.97 9.65
N ALA A 26 -4.20 -5.46 10.61
CA ALA A 26 -4.28 -5.04 12.01
C ALA A 26 -3.87 -3.58 12.16
N HIS A 27 -2.70 -3.21 11.64
CA HIS A 27 -2.19 -1.84 11.70
C HIS A 27 -3.16 -0.85 11.05
N TRP A 28 -3.73 -1.19 9.89
CA TRP A 28 -4.76 -0.39 9.23
C TRP A 28 -5.98 -0.11 10.13
N ARG A 29 -6.48 -1.14 10.83
CA ARG A 29 -7.66 -1.01 11.72
C ARG A 29 -7.39 -0.12 12.93
N GLU A 30 -6.14 -0.04 13.37
CA GLU A 30 -5.72 0.78 14.50
C GLU A 30 -5.44 2.25 14.12
N LEU A 31 -5.38 2.56 12.82
CA LEU A 31 -5.13 3.93 12.37
C LEU A 31 -6.28 4.87 12.71
N PRO A 32 -5.98 6.15 13.03
CA PRO A 32 -6.98 7.20 13.07
C PRO A 32 -7.80 7.27 11.78
N GLU A 33 -9.12 7.44 11.88
CA GLU A 33 -10.02 7.52 10.72
C GLU A 33 -9.57 8.57 9.70
N VAL A 34 -9.02 9.70 10.16
CA VAL A 34 -8.50 10.76 9.29
C VAL A 34 -7.36 10.27 8.38
N LEU A 35 -6.47 9.40 8.87
CA LEU A 35 -5.36 8.85 8.09
C LEU A 35 -5.86 7.76 7.14
N GLN A 36 -6.82 6.93 7.57
CA GLN A 36 -7.46 5.95 6.70
C GLN A 36 -8.18 6.62 5.52
N GLN A 37 -8.88 7.72 5.77
CA GLN A 37 -9.55 8.50 4.73
C GLN A 37 -8.56 9.14 3.76
N ASP A 38 -7.46 9.71 4.26
CA ASP A 38 -6.43 10.33 3.40
C ASP A 38 -5.79 9.31 2.44
N VAL A 39 -5.42 8.13 2.95
CA VAL A 39 -4.90 7.03 2.13
C VAL A 39 -5.93 6.55 1.11
N THR A 40 -7.18 6.37 1.53
CA THR A 40 -8.26 5.92 0.64
C THR A 40 -8.50 6.93 -0.48
N GLN A 41 -8.61 8.22 -0.16
CA GLN A 41 -8.84 9.28 -1.13
C GLN A 41 -7.66 9.42 -2.10
N ALA A 42 -6.41 9.28 -1.63
CA ALA A 42 -5.25 9.29 -2.50
C ALA A 42 -5.22 8.07 -3.44
N ALA A 43 -5.60 6.89 -2.96
CA ALA A 43 -5.70 5.69 -3.77
C ALA A 43 -6.82 5.81 -4.84
N GLU A 44 -7.95 6.39 -4.47
CA GLU A 44 -9.06 6.65 -5.40
C GLU A 44 -8.67 7.65 -6.48
N GLN A 45 -7.98 8.73 -6.13
CA GLN A 45 -7.44 9.70 -7.09
C GLN A 45 -6.45 9.05 -8.06
N LEU A 46 -5.55 8.19 -7.56
CA LEU A 46 -4.61 7.47 -8.43
C LEU A 46 -5.32 6.51 -9.39
N ARG A 47 -6.39 5.84 -8.92
CA ARG A 47 -7.21 4.93 -9.73
C ARG A 47 -7.98 5.68 -10.82
N ASP A 48 -8.53 6.85 -10.51
CA ASP A 48 -9.31 7.67 -11.43
C ASP A 48 -8.43 8.40 -12.45
N ALA A 49 -7.34 9.02 -11.99
CA ALA A 49 -6.43 9.82 -12.78
C ALA A 49 -4.96 9.43 -12.48
N PRO A 50 -4.46 8.34 -13.07
CA PRO A 50 -3.11 7.87 -12.82
C PRO A 50 -2.08 8.90 -13.29
N SER A 51 -1.30 9.42 -12.34
CA SER A 51 -0.26 10.42 -12.57
C SER A 51 0.83 10.28 -11.51
N GLU A 52 2.02 10.79 -11.80
CA GLU A 52 3.14 10.80 -10.84
C GLU A 52 2.78 11.58 -9.57
N ASP A 53 2.04 12.67 -9.70
CA ASP A 53 1.54 13.46 -8.56
C ASP A 53 0.54 12.67 -7.71
N ALA A 54 -0.44 12.00 -8.33
CA ALA A 54 -1.37 11.14 -7.61
C ALA A 54 -0.67 9.97 -6.88
N ALA A 55 0.36 9.39 -7.50
CA ALA A 55 1.17 8.35 -6.89
C ALA A 55 1.98 8.89 -5.70
N ALA A 56 2.61 10.06 -5.85
CA ALA A 56 3.36 10.71 -4.78
C ALA A 56 2.47 11.06 -3.57
N ARG A 57 1.22 11.47 -3.83
CA ARG A 57 0.23 11.73 -2.77
C ARG A 57 -0.16 10.45 -2.04
N LEU A 58 -0.38 9.34 -2.74
CA LEU A 58 -0.64 8.05 -2.12
C LEU A 58 0.54 7.59 -1.25
N PHE A 59 1.78 7.66 -1.74
CA PHE A 59 2.95 7.29 -0.94
C PHE A 59 3.14 8.19 0.28
N THR A 60 2.84 9.49 0.16
CA THR A 60 2.86 10.43 1.28
C THR A 60 1.83 10.05 2.34
N ALA A 61 0.60 9.73 1.93
CA ALA A 61 -0.47 9.29 2.81
C ALA A 61 -0.12 7.98 3.53
N LEU A 62 0.42 7.00 2.79
CA LEU A 62 0.86 5.72 3.36
C LEU A 62 1.99 5.91 4.37
N ARG A 63 2.94 6.82 4.12
CA ARG A 63 4.01 7.15 5.08
C ARG A 63 3.48 7.85 6.33
N ALA A 64 2.56 8.80 6.18
CA ALA A 64 1.90 9.46 7.30
C ALA A 64 1.12 8.45 8.18
N ALA A 65 0.57 7.40 7.54
CA ALA A 65 -0.06 6.27 8.19
C ALA A 65 0.92 5.20 8.72
N GLY A 66 2.24 5.36 8.55
CA GLY A 66 3.23 4.36 8.98
C GLY A 66 3.15 3.03 8.23
N LEU A 67 2.56 3.01 7.04
CA LEU A 67 2.38 1.82 6.17
C LEU A 67 3.43 1.74 5.04
N ASP A 68 4.43 2.62 5.06
CA ASP A 68 5.52 2.63 4.09
C ASP A 68 6.40 1.37 4.29
N ALA A 69 6.35 0.46 3.32
CA ALA A 69 7.07 -0.81 3.34
C ALA A 69 8.59 -0.65 3.07
N GLY A 70 9.11 0.58 2.98
CA GLY A 70 10.43 0.88 2.42
C GLY A 70 11.22 1.98 3.12
N SER A 71 11.01 2.27 4.41
CA SER A 71 11.88 3.20 5.14
C SER A 71 12.61 2.51 6.31
N PRO A 72 13.82 1.96 6.11
CA PRO A 72 14.77 1.71 7.18
C PRO A 72 15.48 3.02 7.60
N ASP A 73 14.75 4.12 7.78
CA ASP A 73 15.35 5.39 8.23
C ASP A 73 14.31 6.32 8.88
N ALA A 74 14.03 6.05 10.15
CA ALA A 74 13.53 7.04 11.11
C ALA A 74 13.96 6.65 12.54
N SER A 75 15.14 6.03 12.65
CA SER A 75 15.75 5.65 13.93
C SER A 75 17.18 6.19 14.01
N GLU A 76 17.42 7.39 13.48
CA GLU A 76 18.55 8.23 13.83
C GLU A 76 18.05 9.66 14.05
N ARG A 77 17.62 9.95 15.29
CA ARG A 77 17.92 11.20 16.02
C ARG A 77 17.41 11.15 17.46
#